data_AF-A0A9P6IKB9-F1
#
_entry.id   AF-A0A9P6IKB9-F1
#
_cell.length_a   1.000
_cell.length_b   1.000
_cell.length_c   1.000
_cell.angle_alpha   90.00
_cell.angle_beta   90.00
_cell.angle_gamma   90.00
#
_symmetry.space_group_name_H-M   'P 1'
#
loop_
_entity.id
_entity.type
_entity.pdbx_description
1 polymer ?
#
loop_
_entity_poly.entity_id
_entity_poly.type
_entity_poly.pdbx_seq_one_letter_code
_entity_poly.pdbx_strand_id
1 'polypeptide(L)' 'MGPDPLLFVDWFKQDQLLEEVDFGSKVKLRLVTGTAEVFGTELGLNTDYEFSGRKIALFTWHGCKLQIQ' A
#
# COMPACT_ATOMS: atom_id res chain seq x y z
N MET A 1 14.15 -14.97 -11.88
CA MET A 1 13.33 -14.12 -11.00
C MET A 1 13.41 -12.72 -11.57
N GLY A 2 12.50 -12.39 -12.50
CA GLY A 2 12.40 -11.02 -13.01
C GLY A 2 11.86 -10.11 -11.90
N PRO A 3 12.04 -8.78 -11.99
CA PRO A 3 11.38 -7.89 -11.04
C PRO A 3 9.86 -8.12 -11.15
N ASP A 4 9.19 -8.31 -10.02
CA ASP A 4 7.73 -8.30 -9.97
C ASP A 4 7.24 -7.02 -10.66
N PRO A 5 6.26 -7.12 -11.58
CA PRO A 5 5.77 -5.96 -12.30
C PRO A 5 5.26 -4.95 -11.28
N LEU A 6 5.90 -3.78 -11.25
CA LEU A 6 5.48 -2.63 -10.47
C LEU A 6 4.02 -2.32 -10.77
N LEU A 7 3.11 -2.72 -9.87
CA LEU A 7 1.70 -2.46 -10.05
C LEU A 7 1.40 -1.08 -9.48
N PHE A 8 1.06 -0.14 -10.37
CA PHE A 8 0.49 1.13 -9.97
C PHE A 8 -1.03 1.00 -9.97
N VAL A 9 -1.64 1.36 -8.85
CA VAL A 9 -3.09 1.33 -8.70
C VAL A 9 -3.55 2.74 -8.34
N ASP A 10 -4.51 3.25 -9.10
CA ASP A 10 -5.23 4.48 -8.79
C ASP A 10 -6.44 4.10 -7.90
N TRP A 11 -6.48 4.69 -6.71
CA TRP A 11 -7.47 4.45 -5.68
C TRP A 11 -8.37 5.66 -5.56
N PHE A 12 -9.68 5.44 -5.56
CA PHE A 12 -10.68 6.50 -5.48
C PHE A 12 -11.00 6.83 -4.02
N LYS A 13 -11.68 7.96 -3.85
CA LYS A 13 -12.11 8.43 -2.54
C LYS A 13 -12.91 7.35 -1.81
N GLN A 14 -12.52 7.07 -0.56
CA GLN A 14 -13.12 6.10 0.36
C GLN A 14 -12.86 4.62 0.00
N ASP A 15 -11.85 4.34 -0.83
CA ASP A 15 -11.41 2.97 -1.09
C ASP A 15 -10.59 2.38 0.07
N GLN A 16 -10.69 1.06 0.25
CA GLN A 16 -9.99 0.29 1.28
C GLN A 16 -9.40 -1.01 0.73
N LEU A 17 -8.14 -1.30 1.12
CA LEU A 17 -7.48 -2.59 0.92
C LEU A 17 -7.46 -3.37 2.22
N LEU A 18 -7.68 -4.68 2.15
CA LEU A 18 -7.42 -5.62 3.23
C LEU A 18 -6.51 -6.72 2.70
N GLU A 19 -5.27 -6.78 3.19
CA GLU A 19 -4.33 -7.84 2.80
C GLU A 19 -3.86 -8.63 4.01
N GLU A 20 -3.71 -9.94 3.82
CA GLU A 20 -3.06 -10.84 4.76
C GLU A 20 -1.68 -11.22 4.21
N VAL A 21 -0.63 -10.71 4.84
CA VAL A 21 0.75 -10.96 4.41
C VAL A 21 1.33 -12.10 5.25
N ASP A 22 1.54 -13.24 4.60
CA ASP A 22 2.16 -14.41 5.23
C ASP A 22 3.57 -14.12 5.78
N PHE A 23 4.04 -14.93 6.73
CA PHE A 23 5.38 -14.79 7.31
C PHE A 23 6.52 -14.98 6.31
N GLY A 24 6.30 -15.75 5.23
CA GLY A 24 7.27 -15.99 4.16
C GLY A 24 7.22 -14.96 3.03
N SER A 25 6.26 -14.04 3.08
CA SER A 25 5.94 -13.10 2.01
C SER A 25 6.17 -11.66 2.47
N LYS A 26 6.31 -10.76 1.50
CA LYS A 26 6.45 -9.33 1.74
C LYS A 26 5.54 -8.59 0.78
N VAL A 27 4.92 -7.53 1.28
CA VAL A 27 4.24 -6.54 0.45
C VAL A 27 4.94 -5.21 0.69
N LYS A 28 5.32 -4.55 -0.40
CA LYS A 28 5.96 -3.24 -0.39
C LYS A 28 5.04 -2.21 -1.01
N LEU A 29 4.70 -1.19 -0.22
CA LEU A 29 3.81 -0.10 -0.60
C LEU A 29 4.60 1.21 -0.70
N ARG A 30 4.32 1.99 -1.73
CA ARG A 30 4.78 3.37 -1.85
C ARG A 30 3.64 4.27 -2.32
N LEU A 31 3.36 5.30 -1.53
CA LEU A 31 2.43 6.37 -1.90
C LEU A 31 3.09 7.28 -2.93
N VAL A 32 2.54 7.35 -4.15
CA VAL A 32 3.07 8.16 -5.25
C VAL A 32 2.38 9.53 -5.27
N THR A 33 1.06 9.56 -5.08
CA THR A 33 0.27 10.80 -5.02
C THR A 33 -0.93 10.64 -4.08
N GLY A 34 -1.50 11.75 -3.63
CA GLY A 34 -2.68 11.77 -2.76
C GLY A 34 -2.35 11.47 -1.30
N THR A 35 -3.31 10.90 -0.56
CA THR A 35 -3.16 10.55 0.86
C THR A 35 -3.61 9.12 1.09
N ALA A 36 -2.87 8.35 1.87
CA ALA A 36 -3.28 7.02 2.32
C ALA A 36 -2.80 6.79 3.76
N GLU A 37 -3.51 5.94 4.50
CA GLU A 37 -3.18 5.58 5.87
C GLU A 37 -3.26 4.07 6.07
N VAL A 38 -2.44 3.56 6.98
CA VAL A 38 -2.54 2.18 7.50
C VAL A 38 -2.88 2.25 8.98
N PHE A 39 -4.02 1.71 9.38
CA PHE A 39 -4.54 1.74 10.76
C PHE A 39 -4.49 3.15 11.40
N GLY A 40 -4.88 4.19 10.65
CA GLY A 40 -4.91 5.58 11.11
C GLY A 40 -3.54 6.29 11.12
N THR A 41 -2.47 5.63 10.64
CA THR A 41 -1.16 6.26 10.46
C THR A 41 -0.96 6.63 9.00
N GLU A 42 -0.76 7.92 8.71
CA GLU A 42 -0.52 8.41 7.36
C GLU A 42 0.80 7.88 6.76
N LEU A 43 0.77 7.56 5.46
CA LEU A 43 1.94 7.20 4.68
C LEU A 43 2.61 8.45 4.12
N GLY A 44 3.93 8.51 4.22
CA GLY A 44 4.75 9.54 3.59
C GLY A 44 4.84 9.35 2.07
N LEU A 45 4.76 10.45 1.33
CA LEU A 45 4.96 10.45 -0.12
C LEU A 45 6.34 9.90 -0.49
N ASN A 46 6.36 9.07 -1.53
CA ASN A 46 7.55 8.42 -2.10
C ASN A 46 8.40 7.65 -1.08
N THR A 47 7.79 7.20 0.01
CA THR A 47 8.43 6.39 1.04
C THR A 47 8.04 4.93 0.89
N ASP A 48 9.02 4.04 1.04
CA ASP A 48 8.81 2.60 1.00
C ASP A 48 8.41 2.05 2.36
N TYR A 49 7.26 1.38 2.41
CA TYR A 49 6.80 0.65 3.59
C TYR A 49 6.73 -0.83 3.24
N GLU A 50 7.38 -1.68 4.05
CA GLU A 50 7.38 -3.12 3.87
C GLU A 50 6.61 -3.79 5.01
N PHE A 51 5.71 -4.70 4.67
CA PHE A 51 4.92 -5.47 5.61
C PHE A 51 5.16 -6.96 5.41
N SER A 52 5.20 -7.71 6.52
CA SER A 52 5.30 -9.17 6.56
C SER A 52 4.66 -9.71 7.84
N GLY A 53 4.18 -10.96 7.77
CA GLY A 53 3.64 -11.71 8.91
C GLY A 53 2.48 -11.03 9.62
N ARG A 54 1.65 -10.27 8.91
CA ARG A 54 0.54 -9.51 9.49
C ARG A 54 -0.56 -9.20 8.48
N LYS A 55 -1.75 -8.92 9.01
CA LYS A 55 -2.83 -8.29 8.24
C LYS A 55 -2.64 -6.78 8.21
N ILE A 56 -2.91 -6.17 7.07
CA ILE A 56 -2.88 -4.72 6.88
C ILE A 56 -4.23 -4.24 6.34
N ALA A 57 -4.66 -3.06 6.82
CA ALA A 57 -5.76 -2.31 6.23
C ALA A 57 -5.23 -0.97 5.76
N LEU A 58 -5.26 -0.73 4.45
CA LEU A 58 -4.90 0.55 3.85
C LEU A 58 -6.17 1.28 3.44
N PHE A 59 -6.23 2.58 3.74
CA PHE A 59 -7.39 3.40 3.43
C PHE A 59 -6.99 4.73 2.76
N THR A 60 -7.86 5.28 1.93
CA THR A 60 -7.73 6.66 1.43
C THR A 60 -9.03 7.45 1.54
N TRP A 61 -8.96 8.65 2.15
CA TRP A 61 -10.10 9.56 2.27
C TRP A 61 -10.33 10.42 1.02
N HIS A 62 -9.30 10.64 0.22
CA HIS A 62 -9.31 11.63 -0.86
C HIS A 62 -8.88 11.06 -2.22
N GLY A 63 -8.55 9.77 -2.26
CA GLY A 63 -7.94 9.13 -3.41
C GLY A 63 -6.42 9.22 -3.37
N CYS A 64 -5.76 8.22 -3.94
CA CYS A 64 -4.31 8.15 -4.00
C CYS A 64 -3.83 7.31 -5.18
N LYS A 65 -2.55 7.40 -5.49
CA LYS A 65 -1.87 6.45 -6.36
C LYS A 65 -0.84 5.69 -5.55
N LEU A 66 -0.95 4.37 -5.54
CA LEU A 66 -0.03 3.48 -4.84
C LEU A 66 0.77 2.65 -5.85
N GLN A 67 2.03 2.48 -5.53
CA GLN A 67 2.87 1.45 -6.12
C GLN A 67 2.91 0.27 -5.15
N ILE A 68 2.61 -0.92 -5.65
CA ILE A 68 2.57 -2.17 -4.88
C ILE A 68 3.55 -3.17 -5.52
N GLN A 69 4.33 -3.86 -4.69
CA GLN A 69 5.18 -4.99 -5.04
C GLN A 69 5.03 -6.11 -4.03
#